data_AF-A0A2V9VFY8-F1
#
_entry.id   AF-A0A2V9VFY8-F1
#
_cell.length_a   1.000
_cell.length_b   1.000
_cell.length_c   1.000
_cell.angle_alpha   90.00
_cell.angle_beta   90.00
_cell.angle_gamma   90.00
#
_symmetry.space_group_name_H-M   'P 1'
#
loop_
_entity.id
_entity.type
_entity.pdbx_description
1 polymer ?
#
loop_
_entity_poly.entity_id
_entity_poly.type
_entity_poly.pdbx_seq_one_letter_code
_entity_poly.pdbx_strand_id
1 'polypeptide(L)'
;MPSLGHSPKKLKVPKTWPAMIPASLGLAAVALLCFAWLSEEVLARGTARFDSSVRELVHQFAAPPVTALFRFVTNLGDWPVIMAATLALLAFFLSRGDRDHANIVLVTMMGAGILDGTLKLAFHRLRPDPFFGGARPTTYSFPSGHSLISFCFYGLIAGMLSFHLKEQ
;
A
#
# COMPACT_ATOMS: atom_id res chain seq x y z
N MET A 1 -46.45 22.58 -9.11
CA MET A 1 -45.00 22.28 -9.03
C MET A 1 -44.83 21.10 -8.08
N PRO A 2 -44.49 19.88 -8.53
CA PRO A 2 -44.28 18.75 -7.62
C PRO A 2 -42.88 18.81 -7.02
N SER A 3 -42.79 18.82 -5.69
CA SER A 3 -41.54 18.73 -4.94
C SER A 3 -40.97 17.31 -5.07
N LEU A 4 -39.84 17.17 -5.76
CA LEU A 4 -39.08 15.93 -5.81
C LEU A 4 -38.35 15.72 -4.48
N GLY A 5 -39.07 15.21 -3.49
CA GLY A 5 -38.51 14.72 -2.23
C GLY A 5 -37.74 13.42 -2.47
N HIS A 6 -36.47 13.52 -2.88
CA HIS A 6 -35.55 12.40 -2.76
C HIS A 6 -35.14 12.26 -1.29
N SER A 7 -35.85 11.40 -0.54
CA SER A 7 -35.36 10.97 0.77
C SER A 7 -34.01 10.26 0.59
N PRO A 8 -32.95 10.69 1.28
CA PRO A 8 -31.66 10.00 1.20
C PRO A 8 -31.85 8.57 1.70
N LYS A 9 -31.49 7.59 0.86
CA LYS A 9 -31.46 6.18 1.26
C LYS A 9 -30.50 6.07 2.45
N LYS A 10 -31.05 5.83 3.64
CA LYS A 10 -30.24 5.60 4.85
C LYS A 10 -29.36 4.38 4.60
N LEU A 11 -28.03 4.57 4.67
CA LEU A 11 -27.07 3.48 4.63
C LEU A 11 -27.46 2.46 5.70
N LYS A 12 -27.82 1.24 5.29
CA LYS A 12 -28.11 0.16 6.23
C LYS A 12 -26.78 -0.39 6.71
N VAL A 13 -26.33 0.08 7.88
CA VAL A 13 -25.12 -0.44 8.52
C VAL A 13 -25.34 -1.92 8.85
N PRO A 14 -24.51 -2.84 8.30
CA PRO A 14 -24.59 -4.26 8.64
C PRO A 14 -24.48 -4.46 10.14
N LYS A 15 -25.30 -5.35 10.71
CA LYS A 15 -25.35 -5.64 12.15
C LYS A 15 -24.00 -6.11 12.73
N THR A 16 -23.06 -6.53 11.87
CA THR A 16 -21.70 -6.99 12.21
C THR A 16 -20.66 -5.86 12.31
N TRP A 17 -20.94 -4.65 11.81
CA TRP A 17 -19.99 -3.53 11.81
C TRP A 17 -19.38 -3.19 13.17
N PRO A 18 -20.13 -3.15 14.28
CA PRO A 18 -19.56 -2.83 15.60
C PRO A 18 -18.51 -3.85 16.06
N ALA A 19 -18.58 -5.10 15.59
CA ALA A 19 -17.59 -6.14 15.90
C ALA A 19 -16.41 -6.14 14.92
N MET A 20 -16.60 -5.65 13.69
CA MET A 20 -15.53 -5.55 12.69
C MET A 20 -14.52 -4.44 13.03
N ILE A 21 -14.97 -3.35 13.66
CA ILE A 21 -14.09 -2.25 14.09
C ILE A 21 -13.03 -2.71 15.12
N PRO A 22 -13.38 -3.30 16.28
CA PRO A 22 -12.39 -3.76 17.24
C PRO A 22 -11.52 -4.89 16.68
N ALA A 23 -12.06 -5.77 15.83
CA ALA A 23 -11.27 -6.82 15.18
C ALA A 23 -10.21 -6.25 14.21
N SER A 24 -10.60 -5.26 13.38
CA SER A 24 -9.67 -4.59 12.48
C SER A 24 -8.64 -3.74 13.22
N LEU A 25 -9.02 -3.06 14.30
CA LEU A 25 -8.10 -2.35 15.18
C LEU A 25 -7.12 -3.31 15.89
N GLY A 26 -7.61 -4.45 16.37
CA GLY A 26 -6.78 -5.48 16.98
C GLY A 26 -5.77 -6.06 16.00
N LEU A 27 -6.20 -6.37 14.77
CA LEU A 27 -5.31 -6.82 13.70
C LEU A 27 -4.28 -5.74 13.34
N ALA A 28 -4.68 -4.47 13.25
CA ALA A 28 -3.78 -3.36 12.98
C ALA A 28 -2.76 -3.19 14.10
N ALA A 29 -3.16 -3.32 15.36
CA ALA A 29 -2.25 -3.26 16.51
C ALA A 29 -1.22 -4.39 16.47
N VAL A 30 -1.65 -5.63 16.19
CA VAL A 30 -0.74 -6.78 16.03
C VAL A 30 0.24 -6.53 14.88
N ALA A 31 -0.24 -6.06 13.72
CA ALA A 31 0.60 -5.74 12.58
C ALA A 31 1.63 -4.63 12.91
N LEU A 32 1.23 -3.61 13.67
CA LEU A 32 2.14 -2.54 14.14
C LEU A 32 3.19 -3.06 15.10
N LEU A 33 2.82 -3.94 16.05
CA LEU A 33 3.78 -4.54 16.98
C LEU A 33 4.77 -5.45 16.26
N CYS A 34 4.29 -6.28 15.33
CA CYS A 34 5.15 -7.09 14.47
C CYS A 34 6.09 -6.22 13.63
N PHE A 35 5.58 -5.12 13.07
CA PHE A 35 6.39 -4.18 12.30
C PHE A 35 7.43 -3.47 13.18
N ALA A 36 7.08 -3.06 14.40
CA ALA A 36 8.01 -2.44 15.34
C ALA A 36 9.15 -3.39 15.72
N TRP A 37 8.82 -4.64 16.06
CA TRP A 37 9.79 -5.68 16.35
C TRP A 37 10.72 -5.95 15.16
N LEU A 38 10.16 -6.10 13.96
CA LEU A 38 10.97 -6.29 12.74
C LEU A 38 11.86 -5.07 12.45
N SER A 39 11.35 -3.87 12.67
CA SER A 39 12.10 -2.62 12.46
C SER A 39 13.30 -2.53 13.38
N GLU A 40 13.13 -2.90 14.65
CA GLU A 40 14.22 -2.96 15.63
C GLU A 40 15.32 -3.94 15.16
N GLU A 41 14.95 -5.15 14.76
CA GLU A 41 15.89 -6.18 14.30
C GLU A 41 16.66 -5.73 13.03
N VAL A 42 15.96 -5.09 12.10
CA VAL A 42 16.55 -4.57 10.86
C VAL A 42 17.52 -3.41 11.13
N LEU A 43 17.19 -2.53 12.08
CA LEU A 43 18.04 -1.39 12.47
C LEU A 43 19.25 -1.82 13.30
N ALA A 44 19.06 -2.80 14.20
CA ALA A 44 20.13 -3.44 14.96
C ALA A 44 21.06 -4.30 14.08
N ARG A 45 20.76 -4.43 12.78
CA ARG A 45 21.45 -5.28 11.81
C ARG A 45 21.41 -6.78 12.15
N GLY A 46 20.50 -7.21 13.01
CA GLY A 46 20.31 -8.62 13.33
C GLY A 46 19.87 -9.45 12.12
N THR A 47 19.16 -8.83 11.16
CA THR A 47 18.80 -9.47 9.88
C THR A 47 19.89 -9.44 8.81
N ALA A 48 21.02 -8.75 9.00
CA ALA A 48 21.92 -8.42 7.89
C ALA A 48 22.47 -9.66 7.14
N ARG A 49 22.79 -10.74 7.86
CA ARG A 49 23.27 -11.99 7.27
C ARG A 49 22.15 -12.73 6.52
N PHE A 50 20.94 -12.70 7.05
CA PHE A 50 19.77 -13.27 6.39
C PHE A 50 19.47 -12.48 5.10
N ASP A 51 19.40 -11.15 5.19
CA ASP A 51 19.20 -10.24 4.06
C ASP A 51 20.24 -10.48 2.96
N SER A 52 21.52 -10.59 3.31
CA SER A 52 22.59 -10.83 2.32
C SER A 52 22.47 -12.20 1.66
N SER A 53 22.18 -13.24 2.44
CA SER A 53 22.06 -14.63 1.94
C SER A 53 20.88 -14.78 0.98
N VAL A 54 19.72 -14.22 1.34
CA VAL A 54 18.53 -14.22 0.46
C VAL A 54 18.81 -13.41 -0.80
N ARG A 55 19.44 -12.24 -0.66
CA ARG A 55 19.78 -11.36 -1.78
C ARG A 55 20.72 -12.05 -2.77
N GLU A 56 21.73 -12.77 -2.29
CA GLU A 56 22.65 -13.54 -3.13
C GLU A 56 21.95 -14.73 -3.81
N LEU A 57 21.11 -15.47 -3.08
CA LEU A 57 20.32 -16.56 -3.63
C LEU A 57 19.43 -16.09 -4.78
N VAL A 58 18.69 -15.00 -4.60
CA VAL A 58 17.84 -14.43 -5.65
C VAL A 58 18.68 -13.98 -6.85
N HIS A 59 19.87 -13.42 -6.61
CA HIS A 59 20.76 -12.96 -7.68
C HIS A 59 21.26 -14.10 -8.58
N GLN A 60 21.38 -15.33 -8.06
CA GLN A 60 21.78 -16.50 -8.87
C GLN A 60 20.82 -16.79 -10.03
N PHE A 61 19.56 -16.36 -9.93
CA PHE A 61 18.54 -16.52 -10.98
C PHE A 61 18.46 -15.31 -11.92
N ALA A 62 19.34 -14.31 -11.78
CA ALA A 62 19.31 -13.11 -12.59
C ALA A 62 19.71 -13.41 -14.04
N ALA A 63 18.75 -13.23 -14.95
CA ALA A 63 18.95 -13.28 -16.40
C ALA A 63 18.19 -12.12 -17.06
N PRO A 64 18.62 -11.62 -18.24
CA PRO A 64 17.97 -10.48 -18.91
C PRO A 64 16.43 -10.57 -19.01
N PRO A 65 15.81 -11.70 -19.42
CA PRO A 65 14.34 -11.78 -19.48
C PRO A 65 13.68 -11.74 -18.09
N VAL A 66 14.30 -12.37 -17.09
CA VAL A 66 13.81 -12.37 -15.70
C VAL A 66 13.90 -10.95 -15.12
N THR A 67 15.01 -10.25 -15.35
CA THR A 67 15.18 -8.85 -14.94
C THR A 67 14.17 -7.93 -15.62
N ALA A 68 13.88 -8.13 -16.91
CA ALA A 68 12.86 -7.35 -17.61
C ALA A 68 11.46 -7.56 -17.02
N LEU A 69 11.10 -8.80 -16.68
CA LEU A 69 9.83 -9.11 -16.01
C LEU A 69 9.72 -8.40 -14.65
N PHE A 70 10.74 -8.50 -13.79
CA PHE A 70 10.71 -7.83 -12.49
C PHE A 70 10.75 -6.31 -12.60
N ARG A 71 11.39 -5.75 -13.64
CA ARG A 71 11.28 -4.31 -13.95
C ARG A 71 9.86 -3.92 -14.34
N PHE A 72 9.19 -4.71 -15.17
CA PHE A 72 7.79 -4.46 -15.47
C PHE A 72 6.91 -4.52 -14.21
N VAL A 73 7.10 -5.54 -13.38
CA VAL A 73 6.35 -5.68 -12.12
C VAL A 73 6.64 -4.54 -11.15
N THR A 74 7.89 -4.11 -10.96
CA THR A 74 8.21 -3.00 -10.04
C THR A 74 7.64 -1.67 -10.53
N ASN A 75 7.54 -1.46 -11.85
CA ASN A 75 6.96 -0.24 -12.42
C ASN A 75 5.46 -0.12 -12.09
N LEU A 76 4.75 -1.22 -11.81
CA LEU A 76 3.37 -1.14 -11.35
C LEU A 76 3.24 -0.47 -9.98
N GLY A 77 4.27 -0.60 -9.13
CA GLY A 77 4.37 0.08 -7.84
C GLY A 77 5.07 1.43 -7.89
N ASP A 78 5.49 1.91 -9.07
CA ASP A 78 6.15 3.21 -9.21
C ASP A 78 5.17 4.34 -8.91
N TRP A 79 5.70 5.41 -8.30
CA TRP A 79 4.91 6.56 -7.89
C TRP A 79 4.06 7.18 -9.02
N PRO A 80 4.56 7.41 -10.25
CA PRO A 80 3.74 7.93 -11.34
C PRO A 80 2.56 7.02 -11.70
N VAL A 81 2.77 5.70 -11.70
CA VAL A 81 1.74 4.71 -12.07
C VAL A 81 0.66 4.67 -11.00
N ILE A 82 1.04 4.52 -9.73
CA ILE A 82 0.08 4.51 -8.62
C ILE A 82 -0.65 5.85 -8.49
N MET A 83 0.04 6.98 -8.66
CA MET A 83 -0.58 8.30 -8.63
C MET A 83 -1.62 8.45 -9.73
N ALA A 84 -1.27 8.12 -10.98
CA ALA A 84 -2.21 8.19 -12.10
C ALA A 84 -3.44 7.30 -11.86
N ALA A 85 -3.23 6.07 -11.36
CA ALA A 85 -4.32 5.15 -11.07
C ALA A 85 -5.19 5.61 -9.88
N THR A 86 -4.59 6.22 -8.86
CA THR A 86 -5.31 6.82 -7.72
C THR A 86 -6.18 7.99 -8.17
N LEU A 87 -5.64 8.89 -9.02
CA LEU A 87 -6.39 10.01 -9.58
C LEU A 87 -7.53 9.52 -10.48
N ALA A 88 -7.31 8.46 -11.28
CA ALA A 88 -8.35 7.87 -12.10
C ALA A 88 -9.49 7.29 -11.25
N LEU A 89 -9.18 6.58 -10.15
CA LEU A 89 -10.19 6.08 -9.21
C LEU A 89 -10.97 7.22 -8.54
N LEU A 90 -10.27 8.27 -8.09
CA LEU A 90 -10.92 9.45 -7.51
C LEU A 90 -11.86 10.11 -8.52
N ALA A 91 -11.40 10.35 -9.75
CA ALA A 91 -12.23 10.93 -10.81
C ALA A 91 -13.44 10.05 -11.12
N PHE A 92 -13.27 8.73 -11.19
CA PHE A 92 -14.35 7.79 -11.41
C PHE A 92 -15.44 7.87 -10.33
N PHE A 93 -15.08 7.79 -9.05
CA PHE A 93 -16.07 7.83 -7.96
C PHE A 93 -16.73 9.22 -7.84
N LEU A 94 -15.94 10.29 -7.97
CA LEU A 94 -16.48 11.66 -7.94
C LEU A 94 -17.44 11.93 -9.11
N SER A 95 -17.16 11.40 -10.31
CA SER A 95 -18.07 11.52 -11.47
C SER A 95 -19.42 10.83 -11.26
N ARG A 96 -19.48 9.82 -10.39
CA ARG A 96 -20.70 9.11 -10.00
C ARG A 96 -21.38 9.70 -8.75
N GLY A 97 -20.82 10.75 -8.16
CA GLY A 97 -21.29 11.32 -6.90
C GLY A 97 -21.02 10.44 -5.67
N ASP A 98 -20.20 9.39 -5.81
CA ASP A 98 -19.88 8.44 -4.76
C ASP A 98 -18.75 8.96 -3.87
N ARG A 99 -19.11 9.92 -3.01
CA ARG A 99 -18.16 10.60 -2.13
C ARG A 99 -17.57 9.67 -1.07
N ASP A 100 -18.29 8.63 -0.67
CA ASP A 100 -17.83 7.70 0.36
C ASP A 100 -16.64 6.87 -0.15
N HIS A 101 -16.76 6.26 -1.33
CA HIS A 101 -15.63 5.53 -1.93
C HIS A 101 -14.47 6.45 -2.29
N ALA A 102 -14.74 7.67 -2.79
CA ALA A 102 -13.69 8.65 -3.05
C ALA A 102 -12.92 9.03 -1.78
N ASN A 103 -13.61 9.23 -0.66
CA ASN A 103 -12.99 9.53 0.64
C ASN A 103 -12.13 8.35 1.13
N ILE A 104 -12.57 7.11 0.94
CA ILE A 104 -11.78 5.92 1.30
C ILE A 104 -10.48 5.89 0.49
N VAL A 105 -10.55 6.07 -0.84
CA VAL A 105 -9.35 6.14 -1.70
C VAL A 105 -8.39 7.22 -1.21
N LEU A 106 -8.91 8.42 -0.97
CA LEU A 106 -8.11 9.57 -0.54
C LEU A 106 -7.40 9.31 0.79
N VAL A 107 -8.14 8.88 1.81
CA VAL A 107 -7.60 8.64 3.16
C VAL A 107 -6.58 7.51 3.14
N THR A 108 -6.87 6.40 2.45
CA THR A 108 -5.93 5.27 2.35
C THR A 108 -4.62 5.67 1.68
N MET A 109 -4.70 6.34 0.52
CA MET A 109 -3.48 6.65 -0.26
C MET A 109 -2.69 7.81 0.35
N MET A 110 -3.36 8.83 0.89
CA MET A 110 -2.69 9.91 1.62
C MET A 110 -2.04 9.37 2.90
N GLY A 111 -2.75 8.53 3.65
CA GLY A 111 -2.22 7.87 4.84
C GLY A 111 -0.99 7.01 4.53
N ALA A 112 -1.04 6.22 3.45
CA ALA A 112 0.11 5.41 3.01
C ALA A 112 1.34 6.26 2.67
N GLY A 113 1.15 7.38 1.96
CA GLY A 113 2.23 8.30 1.60
C GLY A 113 2.85 9.01 2.81
N ILE A 114 2.00 9.51 3.73
CA ILE A 114 2.46 10.13 4.98
C ILE A 114 3.23 9.11 5.83
N LEU A 115 2.72 7.88 5.92
CA LEU A 115 3.36 6.81 6.69
C LEU A 115 4.72 6.42 6.09
N ASP A 116 4.81 6.22 4.77
CA ASP A 116 6.08 5.92 4.09
C ASP A 116 7.12 7.03 4.34
N GLY A 117 6.74 8.29 4.14
CA GLY A 117 7.62 9.43 4.35
C GLY A 117 8.09 9.56 5.80
N THR A 118 7.16 9.43 6.75
CA THR A 118 7.46 9.53 8.18
C THR A 118 8.41 8.42 8.63
N LEU A 119 8.15 7.17 8.23
CA LEU A 119 8.99 6.04 8.64
C LEU A 119 10.39 6.12 8.01
N LYS A 120 10.50 6.55 6.75
CA LYS A 120 11.81 6.77 6.12
C LYS A 120 12.64 7.81 6.87
N LEU A 121 12.00 8.90 7.28
CA LEU A 121 12.63 9.95 8.09
C LEU A 121 12.83 9.53 9.55
N ALA A 122 12.13 8.53 10.07
CA ALA A 122 12.41 8.02 11.40
C ALA A 122 13.65 7.11 11.39
N PHE A 123 13.75 6.23 10.40
CA PHE A 123 14.70 5.13 10.41
C PHE A 123 16.04 5.39 9.71
N HIS A 124 16.09 6.30 8.73
CA HIS A 124 17.34 6.74 8.09
C HIS A 124 18.23 5.60 7.54
N ARG A 125 17.68 4.42 7.25
CA ARG A 125 18.46 3.24 6.85
C ARG A 125 19.02 3.39 5.45
N LEU A 126 20.35 3.33 5.32
CA LEU A 126 21.06 3.33 4.04
C LEU A 126 20.69 2.13 3.16
N ARG A 127 20.70 2.33 1.85
CA ARG A 127 20.43 1.27 0.87
C ARG A 127 21.66 0.36 0.70
N PRO A 128 21.48 -0.95 0.49
CA PRO A 128 22.58 -1.83 0.10
C PRO A 128 23.12 -1.44 -1.28
N ASP A 129 24.39 -1.75 -1.53
CA ASP A 129 24.99 -1.52 -2.84
C ASP A 129 24.33 -2.39 -3.91
N PRO A 130 23.99 -1.81 -5.08
CA PRO A 130 23.35 -2.54 -6.15
C PRO A 130 24.36 -3.49 -6.83
N PHE A 131 23.90 -4.67 -7.25
CA PHE A 131 24.71 -5.61 -8.03
C PHE A 131 25.04 -5.12 -9.45
N PHE A 132 24.16 -4.28 -10.00
CA PHE A 132 24.30 -3.71 -11.34
C PHE A 132 24.35 -2.19 -11.24
N GLY A 133 25.14 -1.54 -12.10
CA GLY A 133 25.15 -0.08 -12.20
C GLY A 133 23.75 0.48 -12.43
N GLY A 134 23.34 1.44 -11.61
CA GLY A 134 22.02 2.06 -11.66
C GLY A 134 21.96 3.29 -10.75
N ALA A 135 21.06 4.22 -11.07
CA ALA A 135 20.87 5.40 -10.25
C ALA A 135 20.47 4.97 -8.83
N ARG A 136 21.23 5.43 -7.82
CA ARG A 136 20.85 5.23 -6.42
C ARG A 136 19.59 6.06 -6.17
N PRO A 137 18.46 5.45 -5.78
CA PRO A 137 17.31 6.23 -5.36
C PRO A 137 17.69 7.13 -4.18
N THR A 138 17.25 8.38 -4.24
CA THR A 138 17.62 9.47 -3.31
C THR A 138 16.97 9.36 -1.93
N THR A 139 16.21 8.29 -1.68
CA THR A 139 15.43 8.08 -0.45
C THR A 139 15.93 6.88 0.35
N TYR A 140 15.69 6.90 1.66
CA TYR A 140 16.03 5.80 2.58
C TYR A 140 15.42 4.45 2.16
N SER A 141 16.05 3.37 2.60
CA SER A 141 15.68 1.99 2.19
C SER A 141 14.49 1.42 2.93
N PHE A 142 14.16 1.93 4.12
CA PHE A 142 13.23 1.28 5.04
C PHE A 142 12.13 2.23 5.53
N PRO A 143 10.85 1.82 5.43
CA PRO A 143 10.37 0.66 4.67
C PRO A 143 10.49 0.88 3.15
N SER A 144 10.20 -0.17 2.38
CA SER A 144 10.09 -0.07 0.92
C SER A 144 8.82 0.69 0.53
N GLY A 145 8.98 1.84 -0.11
CA GLY A 145 7.84 2.67 -0.56
C GLY A 145 6.99 1.96 -1.61
N HIS A 146 7.62 1.35 -2.62
CA HIS A 146 6.93 0.53 -3.62
C HIS A 146 6.08 -0.56 -2.98
N SER A 147 6.62 -1.25 -1.97
CA SER A 147 5.91 -2.33 -1.30
C SER A 147 4.71 -1.82 -0.48
N LEU A 148 4.93 -0.81 0.38
CA LEU A 148 3.89 -0.26 1.24
C LEU A 148 2.75 0.36 0.43
N ILE A 149 3.10 1.23 -0.52
CA ILE A 149 2.12 1.95 -1.34
C ILE A 149 1.36 0.98 -2.25
N SER A 150 2.04 0.01 -2.87
CA SER A 150 1.35 -1.01 -3.69
C SER A 150 0.41 -1.87 -2.87
N PHE A 151 0.81 -2.29 -1.66
CA PHE A 151 -0.04 -3.08 -0.78
C PHE A 151 -1.32 -2.31 -0.43
N CYS A 152 -1.20 -1.04 -0.05
CA CYS A 152 -2.36 -0.20 0.24
C CYS A 152 -3.25 -0.01 -1.00
N PHE A 153 -2.67 0.29 -2.16
CA PHE A 153 -3.41 0.56 -3.39
C PHE A 153 -4.15 -0.69 -3.92
N TYR A 154 -3.42 -1.79 -4.14
CA TYR A 154 -4.02 -3.00 -4.69
C TYR A 154 -4.92 -3.72 -3.67
N GLY A 155 -4.58 -3.65 -2.38
CA GLY A 155 -5.44 -4.14 -1.30
C GLY A 155 -6.76 -3.38 -1.24
N LEU A 156 -6.74 -2.06 -1.42
CA LEU A 156 -7.94 -1.23 -1.52
C LEU A 156 -8.83 -1.67 -2.70
N ILE A 157 -8.25 -1.81 -3.90
CA ILE A 157 -8.99 -2.27 -5.09
C ILE A 157 -9.60 -3.65 -4.86
N ALA A 158 -8.82 -4.60 -4.35
CA ALA A 158 -9.28 -5.95 -4.07
C ALA A 158 -10.43 -5.95 -3.04
N GLY A 159 -10.34 -5.12 -2.01
CA GLY A 159 -11.40 -4.92 -1.01
C GLY A 159 -12.67 -4.38 -1.66
N MET A 160 -12.59 -3.27 -2.38
CA MET A 160 -13.74 -2.64 -3.06
C MET A 160 -14.43 -3.61 -4.03
N LEU A 161 -13.66 -4.34 -4.85
CA LEU A 161 -14.21 -5.32 -5.78
C LEU A 161 -14.91 -6.48 -5.06
N SER A 162 -14.31 -6.98 -3.98
CA SER A 162 -14.88 -8.09 -3.19
C SER A 162 -16.19 -7.71 -2.51
N PHE A 163 -16.34 -6.46 -2.07
CA PHE A 163 -17.60 -5.98 -1.49
C PHE A 163 -18.66 -5.76 -2.57
N HIS A 164 -18.28 -5.24 -3.74
CA HIS A 164 -19.23 -5.03 -4.84
C HIS A 164 -19.81 -6.34 -5.39
N LEU A 165 -19.01 -7.41 -5.46
CA LEU A 165 -19.47 -8.74 -5.90
C LEU A 165 -20.42 -9.42 -4.90
N LYS A 166 -20.44 -9.01 -3.62
CA LYS A 166 -21.35 -9.57 -2.61
C LYS A 166 -22.70 -8.84 -2.55
N GLU A 167 -22.81 -7.66 -3.16
CA GLU A 167 -24.02 -6.85 -3.18
C GLU A 167 -24.88 -7.06 -4.44
N GLN A 168 -24.40 -7.85 -5.42
CA GLN A 168 -25.16 -8.30 -6.60
C GLN A 168 -25.76 -9.67 -6.38
#